data_AF-X1KMX0-F1
#
_entry.id   AF-X1KMX0-F1
#
_cell.length_a   1.000
_cell.length_b   1.000
_cell.length_c   1.000
_cell.angle_alpha   90.00
_cell.angle_beta   90.00
_cell.angle_gamma   90.00
#
_symmetry.space_group_name_H-M   'P 1'
#
loop_
_entity.id
_entity.type
_entity.pdbx_description
1 polymer ?
#
loop_
_entity_poly.entity_id
_entity_poly.type
_entity_poly.pdbx_seq_one_letter_code
_entity_poly.pdbx_strand_id
1 'polypeptide(L)'
;SLMLGLAFLFMGLMPGTKSGALELLWGSILTNTRSDIIFLAVVTIVVVGLVFIFYKEIQATIFHRDMALAVGLPATLILYGVLFLTGATITASLRSIGGLLIFSLILNPAAAAYQLTYSMKRMFLLSAGFGVLSGWTGLLISYLFNIPSGATIVVTSSVIFMIAAIFSPKRKVKSWQEKPLSEE
;
A
#
# COMPACT_ATOMS: atom_id res chain seq x y z
N SER A 1 0.77 -2.33 14.84
CA SER A 1 0.97 -1.23 15.81
C SER A 1 2.04 -1.57 16.85
N LEU A 2 2.01 -2.76 17.48
CA LEU A 2 2.95 -3.13 18.55
C LEU A 2 4.44 -3.15 18.12
N MET A 3 4.77 -3.71 16.94
CA MET A 3 6.16 -3.66 16.41
C MET A 3 6.67 -2.24 16.18
N LEU A 4 5.83 -1.36 15.64
CA LEU A 4 6.19 0.05 15.42
C LEU A 4 6.42 0.76 16.77
N GLY A 5 5.56 0.52 17.76
CA GLY A 5 5.75 1.02 19.13
C GLY A 5 7.05 0.53 19.75
N LEU A 6 7.37 -0.75 19.62
CA LEU A 6 8.63 -1.32 20.11
C LEU A 6 9.85 -0.70 19.40
N ALA A 7 9.80 -0.55 18.08
CA ALA A 7 10.90 0.03 17.30
C ALA A 7 11.21 1.47 17.73
N PHE A 8 10.17 2.30 17.92
CA PHE A 8 10.34 3.68 18.42
C PHE A 8 10.80 3.72 19.88
N LEU A 9 10.33 2.79 20.73
CA LEU A 9 10.78 2.67 22.12
C LEU A 9 12.28 2.36 22.19
N PHE A 10 12.75 1.34 21.44
CA PHE A 10 14.16 0.97 21.38
C PHE A 10 15.03 2.07 20.75
N MET A 11 14.54 2.76 19.71
CA MET A 11 15.21 3.94 19.13
C MET A 11 15.28 5.11 20.14
N GLY A 12 14.27 5.25 20.99
CA GLY A 12 14.23 6.24 22.07
C GLY A 12 15.26 5.97 23.16
N LEU A 13 15.49 4.68 23.48
CA LEU A 13 16.39 4.18 24.52
C LEU A 13 17.87 4.09 24.11
N MET A 14 18.18 4.05 22.81
CA MET A 14 19.57 4.02 22.32
C MET A 14 20.29 5.37 22.54
N PRO A 15 21.45 5.39 23.24
CA PRO A 15 22.31 6.57 23.32
C PRO A 15 23.16 6.70 22.04
N GLY A 16 22.91 7.74 21.24
CA GLY A 16 23.64 8.02 19.99
C GLY A 16 22.88 8.95 19.05
N THR A 17 23.53 9.37 17.94
CA THR A 17 22.90 10.18 16.89
C THR A 17 21.76 9.40 16.21
N LYS A 18 20.52 9.83 16.46
CA LYS A 18 19.28 9.25 15.90
C LYS A 18 19.06 9.54 14.41
N SER A 19 20.01 10.21 13.76
CA SER A 19 19.87 10.75 12.40
C SER A 19 19.65 9.66 11.37
N GLY A 20 20.44 8.57 11.37
CA GLY A 20 20.32 7.52 10.35
C GLY A 20 18.98 6.76 10.39
N ALA A 21 18.42 6.55 11.58
CA ALA A 21 17.13 5.87 11.71
C ALA A 21 15.96 6.80 11.34
N LEU A 22 16.03 8.08 11.72
CA LEU A 22 15.04 9.08 11.30
C LEU A 22 15.11 9.33 9.79
N GLU A 23 16.30 9.30 9.19
CA GLU A 23 16.50 9.44 7.75
C GLU A 23 15.87 8.28 6.97
N LEU A 24 15.92 7.04 7.50
CA LEU A 24 15.20 5.90 6.94
C LEU A 24 13.66 5.99 7.10
N LEU A 25 13.18 6.66 8.15
CA LEU A 25 11.74 6.84 8.38
C LEU A 25 11.14 7.93 7.50
N TRP A 26 11.87 9.05 7.34
CA TRP A 26 11.47 10.20 6.53
C TRP A 26 11.78 10.00 5.04
N GLY A 27 12.88 9.33 4.72
CA GLY A 27 13.40 9.21 3.36
C GLY A 27 13.82 10.55 2.76
N SER A 28 14.52 10.52 1.63
CA SER A 28 14.68 11.71 0.78
C SER A 28 14.39 11.37 -0.66
N ILE A 29 13.13 11.58 -1.06
CA ILE A 29 12.68 11.36 -2.43
C ILE A 29 13.45 12.29 -3.39
N LEU A 30 13.79 13.51 -2.94
CA LEU A 30 14.49 14.51 -3.75
C LEU A 30 15.99 14.22 -3.95
N THR A 31 16.63 13.43 -3.07
CA THR A 31 18.08 13.13 -3.19
C THR A 31 18.37 11.83 -3.93
N ASN A 32 17.38 11.26 -4.66
CA ASN A 32 17.60 10.03 -5.41
C ASN A 32 18.52 10.24 -6.61
N THR A 33 19.47 9.32 -6.77
CA THR A 33 20.37 9.33 -7.92
C THR A 33 19.68 8.71 -9.13
N ARG A 34 20.13 9.02 -10.35
CA ARG A 34 19.61 8.40 -11.59
C ARG A 34 19.67 6.86 -11.55
N SER A 35 20.69 6.30 -10.88
CA SER A 35 20.83 4.85 -10.67
C SER A 35 19.69 4.26 -9.85
N ASP A 36 19.24 4.97 -8.79
CA ASP A 36 18.19 4.50 -7.90
C ASP A 36 16.84 4.46 -8.62
N ILE A 37 16.60 5.46 -9.48
CA ILE A 37 15.39 5.53 -10.31
C ILE A 37 15.35 4.36 -11.31
N ILE A 38 16.47 4.07 -11.98
CA ILE A 38 16.56 2.94 -12.92
C ILE A 38 16.36 1.62 -12.18
N PHE A 39 16.96 1.46 -10.99
CA PHE A 39 16.78 0.27 -10.16
C PHE A 39 15.31 0.09 -9.75
N LEU A 40 14.64 1.14 -9.26
CA LEU A 40 13.21 1.10 -8.92
C LEU A 40 12.34 0.78 -10.14
N ALA A 41 12.67 1.33 -11.32
CA ALA A 41 11.93 1.07 -12.55
C ALA A 41 12.04 -0.40 -12.97
N VAL A 42 13.24 -0.99 -12.92
CA VAL A 42 13.45 -2.42 -13.21
C VAL A 42 12.68 -3.29 -12.22
N VAL A 43 12.80 -3.01 -10.92
CA VAL A 43 12.05 -3.75 -9.89
C VAL A 43 10.54 -3.66 -10.13
N THR A 44 10.03 -2.47 -10.46
CA THR A 44 8.60 -2.27 -10.76
C THR A 44 8.16 -3.09 -11.96
N ILE A 45 8.92 -3.09 -13.07
CA ILE A 45 8.59 -3.88 -14.27
C ILE A 45 8.57 -5.37 -13.95
N VAL A 46 9.56 -5.86 -13.21
CA VAL A 46 9.64 -7.27 -12.80
C VAL A 46 8.44 -7.64 -11.94
N VAL A 47 8.11 -6.84 -10.92
CA VAL A 47 7.00 -7.10 -10.01
C VAL A 47 5.66 -7.08 -10.75
N VAL A 48 5.41 -6.07 -11.58
CA VAL A 48 4.18 -5.97 -12.38
C VAL A 48 4.08 -7.15 -13.37
N GLY A 49 5.20 -7.53 -14.00
CA GLY A 49 5.26 -8.68 -14.90
C GLY A 49 4.91 -9.99 -14.20
N LEU A 50 5.51 -10.26 -13.04
CA LEU A 50 5.18 -11.46 -12.25
C LEU A 50 3.71 -11.44 -11.79
N VAL A 51 3.21 -10.31 -11.27
CA VAL A 51 1.82 -10.20 -10.83
C VAL A 51 0.85 -10.42 -11.98
N PHE A 52 1.18 -9.96 -13.19
CA PHE A 52 0.36 -10.17 -14.38
C PHE A 52 0.34 -11.64 -14.82
N ILE A 53 1.50 -12.31 -14.85
CA ILE A 53 1.62 -13.73 -15.19
C ILE A 53 0.87 -14.60 -14.18
N PHE A 54 1.10 -14.36 -12.89
CA PHE A 54 0.51 -15.14 -11.79
C PHE A 54 -0.85 -14.61 -11.31
N TYR A 55 -1.50 -13.73 -12.09
CA TYR A 55 -2.74 -13.05 -11.66
C TYR A 55 -3.86 -14.04 -11.30
N LYS A 56 -3.97 -15.15 -12.06
CA LYS A 56 -5.01 -16.16 -11.85
C LYS A 56 -4.79 -16.94 -10.56
N GLU A 57 -3.54 -17.33 -10.30
CA GLU A 57 -3.10 -18.05 -9.11
C GLU A 57 -3.28 -17.20 -7.84
N ILE A 58 -2.90 -15.92 -7.92
CA ILE A 58 -3.05 -14.96 -6.82
C ILE A 58 -4.54 -14.76 -6.51
N GLN A 59 -5.38 -14.59 -7.53
CA GLN A 59 -6.82 -14.41 -7.34
C GLN A 59 -7.46 -15.65 -6.70
N ALA A 60 -7.13 -16.85 -7.16
CA ALA A 60 -7.67 -18.10 -6.61
C ALA A 60 -7.29 -18.27 -5.12
N THR A 61 -6.02 -17.98 -4.80
CA THR A 61 -5.48 -18.15 -3.45
C THR A 61 -6.07 -17.17 -2.44
N ILE A 62 -6.29 -15.90 -2.83
CA ILE A 62 -6.79 -14.85 -1.92
C ILE A 62 -8.27 -15.04 -1.56
N PHE A 63 -9.10 -15.50 -2.51
CA PHE A 63 -10.53 -15.64 -2.26
C PHE A 63 -10.91 -16.97 -1.61
N HIS A 64 -10.31 -18.08 -2.05
CA HIS A 64 -10.69 -19.40 -1.59
C HIS A 64 -9.47 -20.30 -1.49
N ARG A 65 -8.64 -20.04 -0.48
CA ARG A 65 -7.42 -20.82 -0.21
C ARG A 65 -7.71 -22.32 -0.14
N ASP A 66 -8.79 -22.71 0.55
CA ASP A 66 -9.17 -24.13 0.71
C ASP A 66 -9.63 -24.75 -0.61
N MET A 67 -10.39 -24.03 -1.43
CA MET A 67 -10.77 -24.50 -2.77
C MET A 67 -9.58 -24.56 -3.73
N ALA A 68 -8.63 -23.63 -3.63
CA ALA A 68 -7.41 -23.64 -4.44
C ALA A 68 -6.56 -24.88 -4.13
N LEU A 69 -6.41 -25.24 -2.85
CA LEU A 69 -5.74 -26.47 -2.43
C LEU A 69 -6.48 -27.72 -2.94
N ALA A 70 -7.81 -27.72 -2.93
CA ALA A 70 -8.62 -28.83 -3.43
C ALA A 70 -8.49 -29.05 -4.96
N VAL A 71 -8.23 -27.99 -5.73
CA VAL A 71 -8.00 -28.04 -7.20
C VAL A 71 -6.54 -28.38 -7.54
N GLY A 72 -5.68 -28.61 -6.54
CA GLY A 72 -4.27 -28.97 -6.72
C GLY A 72 -3.35 -27.78 -6.98
N LEU A 73 -3.82 -26.54 -6.79
CA LEU A 73 -2.95 -25.36 -6.81
C LEU A 73 -2.15 -25.30 -5.51
N PRO A 74 -0.82 -25.07 -5.56
CA PRO A 74 0.00 -24.92 -4.37
C PRO A 74 -0.21 -23.51 -3.75
N ALA A 75 -1.40 -23.28 -3.19
CA ALA A 75 -1.83 -22.00 -2.62
C ALA A 75 -0.83 -21.44 -1.60
N THR A 76 -0.19 -22.31 -0.82
CA THR A 76 0.83 -21.93 0.16
C THR A 76 2.10 -21.37 -0.51
N LEU A 77 2.58 -21.98 -1.60
CA LEU A 77 3.75 -21.48 -2.34
C LEU A 77 3.44 -20.15 -3.03
N ILE A 78 2.24 -20.00 -3.61
CA ILE A 78 1.80 -18.76 -4.24
C ILE A 78 1.74 -17.64 -3.19
N LEU A 79 1.16 -17.91 -2.02
CA LEU A 79 1.10 -16.93 -0.93
C LEU A 79 2.49 -16.49 -0.47
N TYR A 80 3.42 -17.45 -0.26
CA TYR A 80 4.79 -17.11 0.12
C TYR A 80 5.51 -16.36 -1.00
N GLY A 81 5.27 -16.68 -2.27
CA GLY A 81 5.79 -15.95 -3.42
C GLY A 81 5.32 -14.49 -3.43
N VAL A 82 4.02 -14.24 -3.23
CA VAL A 82 3.47 -12.88 -3.13
C VAL A 82 4.04 -12.13 -1.94
N LEU A 83 4.16 -12.79 -0.78
CA LEU A 83 4.70 -12.19 0.43
C LEU A 83 6.17 -11.81 0.24
N PHE A 84 6.96 -12.68 -0.38
CA PHE A 84 8.35 -12.43 -0.74
C PHE A 84 8.48 -11.27 -1.72
N LEU A 85 7.67 -11.26 -2.79
CA LEU A 85 7.68 -10.20 -3.80
C LEU A 85 7.33 -8.84 -3.19
N THR A 86 6.35 -8.83 -2.29
CA THR A 86 5.94 -7.64 -1.53
C THR A 86 7.07 -7.15 -0.62
N GLY A 87 7.69 -8.04 0.14
CA GLY A 87 8.83 -7.71 1.01
C GLY A 87 10.05 -7.20 0.24
N ALA A 88 10.36 -7.80 -0.91
CA ALA A 88 11.43 -7.35 -1.79
C ALA A 88 11.14 -5.94 -2.35
N THR A 89 9.90 -5.69 -2.78
CA THR A 89 9.47 -4.37 -3.28
C THR A 89 9.57 -3.30 -2.19
N ILE A 90 9.11 -3.61 -0.98
CA ILE A 90 9.21 -2.70 0.18
C ILE A 90 10.66 -2.39 0.49
N THR A 91 11.52 -3.41 0.56
CA THR A 91 12.94 -3.24 0.87
C THR A 91 13.66 -2.39 -0.18
N ALA A 92 13.40 -2.64 -1.46
CA ALA A 92 13.97 -1.86 -2.56
C ALA A 92 13.54 -0.37 -2.51
N SER A 93 12.30 -0.11 -2.10
CA SER A 93 11.72 1.24 -2.05
C SER A 93 12.04 1.99 -0.76
N LEU A 94 12.41 1.27 0.31
CA LEU A 94 12.58 1.80 1.67
C LEU A 94 13.60 2.94 1.74
N ARG A 95 14.73 2.77 1.06
CA ARG A 95 15.82 3.75 1.07
C ARG A 95 15.44 5.05 0.35
N SER A 96 14.71 4.94 -0.76
CA SER A 96 14.34 6.09 -1.60
C SER A 96 13.16 6.88 -1.05
N ILE A 97 12.16 6.18 -0.49
CA ILE A 97 10.87 6.76 -0.14
C ILE A 97 10.72 7.01 1.38
N GLY A 98 11.30 6.15 2.20
CA GLY A 98 11.15 6.18 3.66
C GLY A 98 10.00 5.30 4.17
N GLY A 99 10.18 4.72 5.36
CA GLY A 99 9.28 3.71 5.91
C GLY A 99 7.87 4.22 6.24
N LEU A 100 7.75 5.46 6.73
CA LEU A 100 6.44 6.05 7.08
C LEU A 100 5.55 6.23 5.86
N LEU A 101 6.15 6.65 4.75
CA LEU A 101 5.43 6.91 3.52
C LEU A 101 4.99 5.62 2.84
N ILE A 102 5.86 4.60 2.84
CA ILE A 102 5.52 3.28 2.31
C ILE A 102 4.32 2.69 3.04
N PHE A 103 4.29 2.76 4.36
CA PHE A 103 3.16 2.23 5.13
C PHE A 103 1.83 2.90 4.73
N SER A 104 1.84 4.22 4.58
CA SER A 104 0.66 4.99 4.17
C SER A 104 0.23 4.67 2.73
N LEU A 105 1.18 4.59 1.79
CA LEU A 105 0.89 4.28 0.38
C LEU A 105 0.49 2.83 0.15
N ILE A 106 0.88 1.89 1.01
CA ILE A 106 0.38 0.51 0.92
C ILE A 106 -1.05 0.43 1.44
N LEU A 107 -1.37 1.15 2.52
CA LEU A 107 -2.66 1.02 3.19
C LEU A 107 -3.75 1.88 2.54
N ASN A 108 -3.52 3.17 2.32
CA ASN A 108 -4.54 4.14 1.93
C ASN A 108 -5.16 3.89 0.54
N PRO A 109 -4.39 3.79 -0.57
CA PRO A 109 -4.97 3.59 -1.89
C PRO A 109 -5.59 2.19 -2.03
N ALA A 110 -5.04 1.17 -1.35
CA ALA A 110 -5.63 -0.16 -1.30
C ALA A 110 -6.97 -0.15 -0.57
N ALA A 111 -7.05 0.52 0.57
CA ALA A 111 -8.30 0.70 1.32
C ALA A 111 -9.31 1.53 0.51
N ALA A 112 -8.88 2.59 -0.18
CA ALA A 112 -9.72 3.42 -1.04
C ALA A 112 -10.35 2.60 -2.19
N ALA A 113 -9.52 1.81 -2.88
CA ALA A 113 -9.97 0.94 -3.96
C ALA A 113 -10.90 -0.18 -3.47
N TYR A 114 -10.61 -0.77 -2.31
CA TYR A 114 -11.46 -1.78 -1.68
C TYR A 114 -12.85 -1.24 -1.33
N GLN A 115 -12.92 0.03 -0.93
CA GLN A 115 -14.16 0.71 -0.56
C GLN A 115 -15.01 1.01 -1.82
N LEU A 116 -14.37 1.30 -2.96
CA LEU A 116 -15.07 1.67 -4.19
C LEU A 116 -15.54 0.49 -5.05
N THR A 117 -14.93 -0.71 -4.94
CA THR A 117 -15.18 -1.79 -5.90
C THR A 117 -15.18 -3.19 -5.28
N TYR A 118 -15.97 -4.09 -5.86
CA TYR A 118 -16.06 -5.52 -5.47
C TYR A 118 -15.28 -6.46 -6.41
N SER A 119 -14.81 -5.96 -7.56
CA SER A 119 -14.04 -6.73 -8.54
C SER A 119 -12.52 -6.56 -8.32
N MET A 120 -11.78 -7.66 -8.18
CA MET A 120 -10.32 -7.60 -7.95
C MET A 120 -9.54 -6.95 -9.07
N LYS A 121 -9.88 -7.22 -10.35
CA LYS A 121 -9.21 -6.58 -11.48
C LYS A 121 -9.26 -5.06 -11.36
N ARG A 122 -10.45 -4.53 -11.06
CA ARG A 122 -10.67 -3.10 -10.88
C ARG A 122 -10.01 -2.58 -9.60
N MET A 123 -9.97 -3.37 -8.53
CA MET A 123 -9.27 -3.00 -7.29
C MET A 123 -7.76 -2.81 -7.51
N PHE A 124 -7.10 -3.70 -8.25
CA PHE A 124 -5.68 -3.54 -8.60
C PHE A 124 -5.43 -2.26 -9.40
N LEU A 125 -6.22 -2.03 -10.46
CA LEU A 125 -6.11 -0.84 -11.31
C LEU A 125 -6.41 0.47 -10.56
N LEU A 126 -7.48 0.50 -9.76
CA LEU A 126 -7.85 1.68 -8.97
C LEU A 126 -6.84 1.97 -7.86
N SER A 127 -6.35 0.94 -7.18
CA SER A 127 -5.32 1.10 -6.14
C SER A 127 -4.04 1.69 -6.74
N ALA A 128 -3.57 1.14 -7.86
CA ALA A 128 -2.42 1.69 -8.58
C ALA A 128 -2.67 3.14 -9.03
N GLY A 129 -3.85 3.43 -9.60
CA GLY A 129 -4.23 4.77 -10.02
C GLY A 129 -4.25 5.78 -8.87
N PHE A 130 -4.88 5.43 -7.73
CA PHE A 130 -4.90 6.28 -6.54
C PHE A 130 -3.50 6.46 -5.93
N GLY A 131 -2.67 5.43 -5.94
CA GLY A 131 -1.27 5.51 -5.53
C GLY A 131 -0.51 6.56 -6.36
N VAL A 132 -0.55 6.44 -7.70
CA VAL A 132 0.11 7.39 -8.61
C VAL A 132 -0.44 8.80 -8.45
N LEU A 133 -1.76 8.95 -8.40
CA LEU A 133 -2.41 10.25 -8.21
C LEU A 133 -1.99 10.89 -6.90
N SER A 134 -1.99 10.15 -5.79
CA SER A 134 -1.56 10.66 -4.47
C SER A 134 -0.10 11.07 -4.44
N GLY A 135 0.78 10.32 -5.13
CA GLY A 135 2.18 10.66 -5.28
C GLY A 135 2.38 11.93 -6.11
N TRP A 136 1.77 12.01 -7.29
CA TRP A 136 1.87 13.18 -8.17
C TRP A 136 1.31 14.45 -7.54
N THR A 137 0.09 14.39 -7.01
CA THR A 137 -0.55 15.55 -6.37
C THR A 137 0.17 15.97 -5.10
N GLY A 138 0.58 15.02 -4.25
CA GLY A 138 1.36 15.31 -3.05
C GLY A 138 2.74 15.92 -3.35
N LEU A 139 3.39 15.49 -4.44
CA LEU A 139 4.68 16.02 -4.87
C LEU A 139 4.55 17.43 -5.49
N LEU A 140 3.51 17.68 -6.28
CA LEU A 140 3.20 19.02 -6.80
C LEU A 140 2.93 20.01 -5.65
N ILE A 141 2.15 19.62 -4.64
CA ILE A 141 1.88 20.45 -3.46
C ILE A 141 3.17 20.71 -2.67
N SER A 142 4.04 19.69 -2.51
CA SER A 142 5.34 19.84 -1.86
C SER A 142 6.22 20.86 -2.59
N TYR A 143 6.24 20.82 -3.93
CA TYR A 143 7.01 21.75 -4.75
C TYR A 143 6.51 23.19 -4.60
N LEU A 144 5.19 23.41 -4.57
CA LEU A 144 4.58 24.72 -4.41
C LEU A 144 4.81 25.33 -3.01
N PHE A 145 4.74 24.52 -1.96
CA PHE A 145 4.78 24.99 -0.57
C PHE A 145 6.13 24.79 0.14
N ASN A 146 7.15 24.19 -0.51
CA ASN A 146 8.45 23.83 0.09
C ASN A 146 8.33 23.00 1.40
N ILE A 147 7.27 22.19 1.52
CA ILE A 147 7.01 21.31 2.67
C ILE A 147 7.64 19.94 2.41
N PRO A 148 8.08 19.17 3.43
CA PRO A 148 8.57 17.81 3.27
C PRO A 148 7.64 16.96 2.40
N SER A 149 8.15 16.48 1.27
CA SER A 149 7.40 15.70 0.27
C SER A 149 6.76 14.46 0.86
N GLY A 150 7.41 13.88 1.88
CA GLY A 150 6.89 12.71 2.55
C GLY A 150 5.54 12.97 3.25
N ALA A 151 5.48 14.05 4.03
CA ALA A 151 4.27 14.39 4.77
C ALA A 151 3.11 14.78 3.83
N THR A 152 3.40 15.54 2.76
CA THR A 152 2.34 15.99 1.84
C THR A 152 1.71 14.83 1.07
N ILE A 153 2.50 13.84 0.64
CA ILE A 153 1.99 12.63 -0.03
C ILE A 153 1.08 11.83 0.92
N VAL A 154 1.47 11.66 2.20
CA VAL A 154 0.65 10.95 3.19
C VAL A 154 -0.68 11.68 3.42
N VAL A 155 -0.66 13.00 3.60
CA VAL A 155 -1.87 13.82 3.78
C VAL A 155 -2.76 13.70 2.55
N THR A 156 -2.18 13.83 1.35
CA THR A 156 -2.94 13.77 0.09
C THR A 156 -3.56 12.39 -0.13
N SER A 157 -2.82 11.32 0.14
CA SER A 157 -3.34 9.94 0.08
C SER A 157 -4.49 9.71 1.08
N SER A 158 -4.41 10.31 2.26
CA SER A 158 -5.45 10.23 3.30
C SER A 158 -6.71 10.99 2.88
N VAL A 159 -6.55 12.16 2.24
CA VAL A 159 -7.67 12.92 1.67
C VAL A 159 -8.33 12.13 0.53
N ILE A 160 -7.56 11.54 -0.38
CA ILE A 160 -8.09 10.68 -1.45
C ILE A 160 -8.85 9.49 -0.85
N PHE A 161 -8.29 8.84 0.18
CA PHE A 161 -8.97 7.77 0.89
C PHE A 161 -10.28 8.25 1.54
N MET A 162 -10.28 9.41 2.18
CA MET A 162 -11.47 9.97 2.81
C MET A 162 -12.57 10.29 1.79
N ILE A 163 -12.21 10.87 0.64
CA ILE A 163 -13.14 11.12 -0.47
C ILE A 163 -13.68 9.79 -1.01
N ALA A 164 -12.80 8.81 -1.26
CA ALA A 164 -13.20 7.47 -1.71
C ALA A 164 -14.14 6.77 -0.70
N ALA A 165 -13.90 6.94 0.60
CA ALA A 165 -14.75 6.41 1.65
C ALA A 165 -16.13 7.08 1.71
N ILE A 166 -16.21 8.39 1.45
CA ILE A 166 -17.49 9.13 1.38
C ILE A 166 -18.30 8.72 0.14
N PHE A 167 -17.65 8.60 -1.02
CA PHE A 167 -18.30 8.18 -2.27
C PHE A 167 -18.55 6.66 -2.37
N SER A 168 -18.10 5.89 -1.39
CA SER A 168 -18.15 4.43 -1.46
C SER A 168 -19.59 3.88 -1.37
N PRO A 169 -20.00 3.05 -2.35
CA PRO A 169 -21.30 2.39 -2.35
C PRO A 169 -21.44 1.32 -1.26
N LYS A 170 -20.33 0.81 -0.70
CA LYS A 170 -20.35 -0.21 0.38
C LYS A 170 -21.00 0.31 1.67
N ARG A 171 -20.96 1.63 1.93
CA ARG A 171 -21.62 2.22 3.10
C ARG A 171 -23.14 2.38 2.91
N LYS A 172 -23.62 2.44 1.66
CA LYS A 172 -25.06 2.55 1.36
C LYS A 172 -25.83 1.25 1.56
N VAL A 173 -25.18 0.08 1.47
CA VAL A 173 -25.88 -1.21 1.60
C VAL A 173 -26.22 -1.55 3.06
N LYS A 174 -25.47 -1.02 4.05
CA LYS A 174 -25.77 -1.29 5.46
C LYS A 174 -27.06 -0.60 5.95
N SER A 175 -27.54 0.44 5.26
CA SER A 175 -28.79 1.13 5.65
C SER A 175 -30.07 0.39 5.23
N TRP A 176 -29.97 -0.75 4.52
CA TRP A 176 -31.14 -1.53 4.07
C TRP A 176 -31.30 -2.88 4.77
N GLN A 177 -30.37 -3.27 5.66
CA GLN A 177 -30.45 -4.54 6.41
C GLN A 177 -30.92 -4.40 7.86
N GLU A 178 -31.16 -3.17 8.34
CA GLU A 178 -31.94 -2.95 9.56
C GLU A 178 -33.42 -2.80 9.21
N LYS A 179 -34.00 -3.84 8.60
CA LYS A 179 -35.45 -4.04 8.70
C LYS A 179 -35.66 -4.98 9.90
N PRO A 180 -36.21 -4.51 11.03
CA PRO A 180 -36.40 -5.35 12.19
C PRO A 180 -37.24 -6.55 11.77
N LEU A 181 -36.77 -7.74 12.13
CA LEU A 181 -37.62 -8.93 12.16
C LEU A 181 -38.70 -8.63 13.20
N SER A 182 -39.85 -8.16 12.74
CA SER A 182 -41.06 -8.12 13.55
C SER A 182 -41.34 -9.54 14.01
N GLU A 183 -41.27 -9.72 15.32
CA GLU A 183 -41.97 -10.77 16.05
C GLU A 183 -43.45 -10.75 15.62
N GLU A 184 -43.95 -11.91 15.20
CA GLU A 184 -45.29 -12.50 15.43
C GLU A 184 -45.57 -13.62 14.42
#